data_AF-A0A7K2ZHT3-F1
#
_entry.id   AF-A0A7K2ZHT3-F1
#
_cell.length_a   1.000
_cell.length_b   1.000
_cell.length_c   1.000
_cell.angle_alpha   90.00
_cell.angle_beta   90.00
_cell.angle_gamma   90.00
#
_symmetry.space_group_name_H-M   'P 1'
#
loop_
_entity.id
_entity.type
_entity.pdbx_description
1 polymer ?
#
loop_
_entity_poly.entity_id
_entity_poly.type
_entity_poly.pdbx_seq_one_letter_code
_entity_poly.pdbx_strand_id
1 'polypeptide(L)'
;ARLAGLARATVAQLAALHSPFDLEIVLISTDRARSPEERRREWSWLGWLPHLRPMHGQDCRLLLAYDREQAAARTAELVRRLDEGPLGPGWPNLDRTGVADAARAHTGPH
;
A
#
# COMPACT_ATOMS: atom_id res chain seq x y z
N ALA A 1 -11.75 16.29 7.14
CA ALA A 1 -12.64 15.33 7.83
C ALA A 1 -13.30 14.31 6.88
N ARG A 2 -14.08 14.74 5.88
CA ARG A 2 -14.85 13.83 5.00
C ARG A 2 -13.97 12.84 4.21
N LEU A 3 -12.90 13.32 3.57
CA LEU A 3 -12.01 12.46 2.77
C LEU A 3 -11.31 11.38 3.61
N ALA A 4 -10.84 11.74 4.80
CA ALA A 4 -10.20 10.81 5.72
C ALA A 4 -11.16 9.71 6.22
N GLY A 5 -12.42 10.08 6.51
CA GLY A 5 -13.46 9.12 6.85
C GLY A 5 -13.74 8.13 5.71
N LEU A 6 -13.85 8.64 4.48
CA LEU A 6 -14.03 7.81 3.29
C LEU A 6 -12.84 6.86 3.07
N ALA A 7 -11.61 7.37 3.13
CA ALA A 7 -10.41 6.55 2.97
C ALA A 7 -10.36 5.40 3.99
N ARG A 8 -10.66 5.66 5.27
CA ARG A 8 -10.75 4.60 6.28
C ARG A 8 -11.85 3.58 5.98
N ALA A 9 -13.02 4.04 5.54
CA ALA A 9 -14.13 3.14 5.18
C ALA A 9 -13.74 2.23 4.00
N THR A 10 -13.13 2.78 2.95
CA THR A 10 -12.64 2.01 1.81
C THR A 10 -11.57 0.99 2.22
N VAL A 11 -10.58 1.39 3.04
CA VAL A 11 -9.55 0.47 3.54
C VAL A 11 -10.16 -0.65 4.39
N ALA A 12 -11.12 -0.33 5.25
CA ALA A 12 -11.83 -1.32 6.06
C ALA A 12 -12.64 -2.30 5.20
N GLN A 13 -13.33 -1.81 4.16
CA GLN A 13 -14.06 -2.65 3.23
C GLN A 13 -13.13 -3.57 2.43
N LEU A 14 -12.01 -3.04 1.91
CA LEU A 14 -11.03 -3.85 1.19
C LEU A 14 -10.46 -4.96 2.07
N ALA A 15 -10.07 -4.63 3.31
CA ALA A 15 -9.55 -5.61 4.27
C ALA A 15 -10.60 -6.66 4.70
N ALA A 16 -11.89 -6.29 4.74
CA ALA A 16 -12.98 -7.21 5.07
C ALA A 16 -13.37 -8.15 3.91
N LEU A 17 -13.14 -7.72 2.67
CA LEU A 17 -13.58 -8.43 1.47
C LEU A 17 -12.47 -9.24 0.77
N HIS A 18 -11.19 -9.04 1.14
CA HIS A 18 -10.06 -9.72 0.51
C HIS A 18 -9.20 -10.41 1.56
N SER A 19 -8.73 -11.62 1.22
CA SER A 19 -7.74 -12.34 2.02
C SER A 19 -6.45 -11.52 2.14
N PRO A 20 -5.74 -11.55 3.29
CA PRO A 20 -4.41 -10.94 3.40
C PRO A 20 -3.35 -11.63 2.51
N PHE A 21 -3.67 -12.80 1.93
CA PHE A 21 -2.83 -13.44 0.91
C PHE A 21 -3.05 -12.85 -0.49
N ASP A 22 -4.21 -12.23 -0.74
CA ASP A 22 -4.57 -11.65 -2.05
C ASP A 22 -4.40 -10.13 -2.08
N LEU A 23 -4.39 -9.48 -0.90
CA LEU A 23 -4.27 -8.03 -0.76
C LEU A 23 -3.27 -7.65 0.33
N GLU A 24 -2.23 -6.91 -0.06
CA GLU A 24 -1.32 -6.22 0.86
C GLU A 24 -1.71 -4.74 0.95
N ILE A 25 -1.68 -4.17 2.16
CA ILE A 25 -1.96 -2.75 2.40
C ILE A 25 -0.69 -2.06 2.89
N VAL A 26 -0.29 -1.00 2.19
CA VAL A 26 0.84 -0.13 2.58
C VAL A 26 0.31 1.26 2.87
N LEU A 27 0.50 1.76 4.10
CA LEU A 27 0.13 3.13 4.47
C LEU A 27 1.36 4.06 4.37
N ILE A 28 1.21 5.14 3.61
CA ILE A 28 2.14 6.28 3.64
C ILE A 28 1.37 7.52 4.09
N SER A 29 1.67 8.00 5.30
CA SER A 29 1.03 9.16 5.93
C SER A 29 2.10 10.14 6.43
N THR A 30 2.62 10.95 5.52
CA THR A 30 3.73 11.91 5.76
C THR A 30 3.32 13.38 5.68
N ASP A 31 2.01 13.65 5.77
CA ASP A 31 1.44 15.00 5.75
C ASP A 31 2.07 15.88 6.85
N ARG A 32 2.84 16.90 6.41
CA ARG A 32 3.60 17.79 7.29
C ARG A 32 2.72 18.78 8.04
N ALA A 33 1.47 18.99 7.59
CA ALA A 33 0.51 19.83 8.28
C ALA A 33 -0.03 19.16 9.56
N ARG A 34 0.24 17.87 9.76
CA ARG A 34 -0.21 17.08 10.90
C ARG A 34 0.95 16.57 11.72
N SER A 35 0.80 16.64 13.04
CA SER A 35 1.77 16.07 13.96
C SER A 35 1.92 14.55 13.74
N PRO A 36 3.08 13.96 14.07
CA PRO A 36 3.25 12.51 14.01
C PRO A 36 2.20 11.74 14.83
N GLU A 37 1.76 12.30 15.95
CA GLU A 37 0.76 11.68 16.83
C GLU A 37 -0.63 11.67 16.20
N GLU A 38 -1.07 12.76 15.57
CA GLU A 38 -2.35 12.81 14.87
C GLU A 38 -2.40 11.79 13.74
N ARG A 39 -1.30 11.69 12.96
CA ARG A 39 -1.18 10.71 11.87
C ARG A 39 -1.23 9.28 12.39
N ARG A 40 -0.54 8.98 13.50
CA ARG A 40 -0.60 7.66 14.15
C ARG A 40 -1.97 7.34 14.72
N ARG A 41 -2.61 8.29 15.42
CA ARG A 41 -3.95 8.09 16.02
C ARG A 41 -5.00 7.79 14.97
N GLU A 42 -4.92 8.45 13.81
CA GLU A 42 -5.87 8.24 12.72
C GLU A 42 -5.86 6.81 12.18
N TRP A 43 -4.68 6.18 12.14
CA TRP A 43 -4.45 4.90 11.47
C TRP A 43 -4.02 3.78 12.42
N SER A 44 -4.07 4.01 13.73
CA SER A 44 -3.64 3.05 14.76
C SER A 44 -4.37 1.71 14.66
N TRP A 45 -5.63 1.74 14.25
CA TRP A 45 -6.47 0.55 14.04
C TRP A 45 -5.91 -0.40 12.97
N LEU A 46 -5.13 0.10 11.99
CA LEU A 46 -4.48 -0.75 10.99
C LEU A 46 -3.45 -1.71 11.62
N GLY A 47 -2.92 -1.40 12.81
CA GLY A 47 -1.97 -2.27 13.50
C GLY A 47 -2.51 -3.67 13.85
N TRP A 48 -3.83 -3.85 13.81
CA TRP A 48 -4.50 -5.12 14.06
C TRP A 48 -4.79 -5.94 12.79
N LEU A 49 -4.66 -5.34 11.60
CA LEU A 49 -4.98 -6.02 10.35
C LEU A 49 -3.81 -6.90 9.88
N PRO A 50 -4.06 -8.13 9.41
CA PRO A 50 -3.03 -8.99 8.85
C PRO A 50 -2.47 -8.47 7.52
N HIS A 51 -3.25 -7.69 6.75
CA HIS A 51 -2.87 -7.15 5.43
C HIS A 51 -1.66 -6.22 5.44
N LEU A 52 -1.27 -5.71 6.61
CA LEU A 52 -0.08 -4.85 6.76
C LEU A 52 1.15 -5.61 7.21
N ARG A 53 1.07 -6.94 7.39
CA ARG A 53 2.21 -7.77 7.75
C ARG A 53 3.11 -7.95 6.52
N PRO A 54 4.42 -7.72 6.63
CA PRO A 54 5.32 -7.90 5.51
C PRO A 54 5.44 -9.38 5.15
N MET A 55 5.15 -9.72 3.90
CA MET A 55 5.22 -11.09 3.35
C MET A 55 6.33 -11.27 2.32
N HIS A 56 7.01 -10.18 1.94
CA HIS A 56 7.95 -10.12 0.81
C HIS A 56 9.38 -9.76 1.26
N GLY A 57 9.74 -10.14 2.49
CA GLY A 57 11.08 -9.89 3.05
C GLY A 57 11.37 -8.44 3.44
N GLN A 58 10.34 -7.60 3.63
CA GLN A 58 10.54 -6.22 4.08
C GLN A 58 11.07 -6.19 5.53
N ASP A 59 12.09 -5.38 5.81
CA ASP A 59 12.67 -5.23 7.16
C ASP A 59 11.83 -4.29 8.03
N CYS A 60 10.63 -4.75 8.40
CA CYS A 60 9.74 -4.03 9.29
C CYS A 60 8.76 -4.97 9.99
N ARG A 61 7.99 -4.44 10.95
CA ARG A 61 6.91 -5.19 11.62
C ARG A 61 5.53 -4.97 10.99
N LEU A 62 5.36 -3.82 10.35
CA LEU A 62 4.14 -3.38 9.68
C LEU A 62 4.49 -2.45 8.52
N LEU A 63 3.68 -2.51 7.46
CA LEU A 63 3.80 -1.69 6.25
C LEU A 63 3.19 -0.30 6.44
N LEU A 64 3.75 0.43 7.41
CA LEU A 64 3.37 1.78 7.78
C LEU A 64 4.54 2.72 7.58
N ALA A 65 4.25 3.92 7.12
CA ALA A 65 5.18 5.04 7.05
C ALA A 65 4.54 6.32 7.59
N TYR A 66 5.05 6.79 8.73
CA TYR A 66 4.65 8.05 9.36
C TYR A 66 5.77 9.09 9.33
N ASP A 67 6.94 8.76 8.79
CA ASP A 67 8.03 9.70 8.57
C ASP A 67 8.62 9.54 7.17
N ARG A 68 9.57 10.41 6.82
CA ARG A 68 10.13 10.45 5.46
C ARG A 68 11.00 9.26 5.14
N GLU A 69 11.73 8.75 6.12
CA GLU A 69 12.62 7.61 5.94
C GLU A 69 11.81 6.35 5.67
N GLN A 70 10.79 6.10 6.51
CA GLN A 70 9.84 5.02 6.30
C GLN A 70 9.13 5.15 4.95
N ALA A 71 8.72 6.37 4.57
CA ALA A 71 8.05 6.57 3.29
C ALA A 71 8.98 6.28 2.10
N ALA A 72 10.23 6.73 2.16
CA ALA A 72 11.22 6.43 1.14
C ALA A 72 11.45 4.92 1.00
N ALA A 73 11.59 4.21 2.12
CA ALA A 73 11.73 2.75 2.13
C ALA A 73 10.51 2.05 1.51
N ARG A 74 9.29 2.39 1.94
CA ARG A 74 8.05 1.78 1.38
C ARG A 74 7.86 2.11 -0.10
N THR A 75 8.17 3.34 -0.51
CA THR A 75 8.10 3.71 -1.93
C THR A 75 9.14 2.95 -2.75
N ALA A 76 10.38 2.81 -2.28
CA ALA A 76 11.42 2.05 -3.00
C ALA A 76 11.03 0.58 -3.17
N GLU A 77 10.45 -0.04 -2.13
CA GLU A 77 9.94 -1.41 -2.21
C GLU A 77 8.80 -1.55 -3.23
N LEU A 78 7.86 -0.60 -3.25
CA LEU A 78 6.76 -0.60 -4.21
C LEU A 78 7.24 -0.43 -5.64
N VAL A 79 8.18 0.50 -5.89
CA VAL A 79 8.78 0.70 -7.21
C VAL A 79 9.47 -0.58 -7.68
N ARG A 80 10.31 -1.19 -6.83
CA ARG A 80 10.98 -2.45 -7.14
C ARG A 80 10.00 -3.56 -7.54
N ARG A 81 8.86 -3.67 -6.85
CA ARG A 81 7.83 -4.67 -7.19
C ARG A 81 7.12 -4.37 -8.50
N LEU A 82 6.89 -3.10 -8.82
CA LEU A 82 6.30 -2.73 -10.11
C LEU A 82 7.27 -3.04 -11.25
N ASP A 83 8.57 -2.80 -11.03
CA ASP A 83 9.63 -3.10 -12.00
C ASP A 83 9.80 -4.62 -12.23
N GLU A 84 9.75 -5.42 -11.16
CA GLU A 84 9.88 -6.89 -11.21
C GLU A 84 8.56 -7.60 -11.59
N GLY A 85 7.44 -6.90 -11.47
CA GLY A 85 6.10 -7.46 -11.63
C GLY A 85 5.59 -7.47 -13.07
N PRO A 86 4.30 -7.81 -13.26
CA PRO A 86 3.67 -7.93 -14.58
C PRO A 86 3.67 -6.65 -15.42
N LEU A 87 3.81 -5.48 -14.78
CA LEU A 87 3.89 -4.19 -15.46
C LEU A 87 5.30 -3.91 -16.03
N GLY A 88 6.34 -4.52 -15.46
CA GLY A 88 7.74 -4.34 -15.85
C GLY A 88 8.29 -2.93 -15.60
N PRO A 89 9.58 -2.67 -15.88
CA PRO A 89 10.24 -1.37 -15.59
C PRO A 89 9.70 -0.19 -16.42
N GLY A 90 8.89 -0.47 -17.46
CA GLY A 90 8.21 0.53 -18.26
C GLY A 90 6.90 1.06 -17.65
N TRP A 91 6.48 0.52 -16.50
CA TRP A 91 5.22 0.85 -15.84
C TRP A 91 4.92 2.35 -15.67
N PRO A 92 5.90 3.26 -15.44
CA PRO A 92 5.59 4.68 -15.26
C PRO A 92 4.99 5.34 -16.51
N ASN A 93 5.22 4.76 -17.69
CA ASN A 93 4.75 5.30 -18.97
C ASN A 93 3.56 4.52 -19.54
N LEU A 94 3.03 3.51 -18.83
CA LEU A 94 1.87 2.76 -19.28
C LEU A 94 0.62 3.63 -19.20
N ASP A 95 -0.20 3.58 -20.24
CA ASP A 95 -1.55 4.12 -20.19
C ASP A 95 -2.50 3.19 -19.44
N ARG A 96 -3.74 3.64 -19.22
CA ARG A 96 -4.74 2.84 -18.49
C ARG A 96 -5.05 1.51 -19.18
N THR A 97 -4.98 1.47 -20.51
CA THR A 97 -5.26 0.26 -21.29
C THR A 97 -4.16 -0.76 -21.07
N GLY A 98 -2.90 -0.34 -21.16
CA GLY A 98 -1.73 -1.18 -20.90
C GLY A 98 -1.71 -1.76 -19.49
N VAL A 99 -2.07 -0.95 -18.47
CA VAL A 99 -2.22 -1.46 -17.09
C VAL A 99 -3.33 -2.52 -17.01
N ALA A 100 -4.48 -2.29 -17.67
CA ALA A 100 -5.59 -3.24 -17.65
C ALA A 100 -5.29 -4.54 -18.44
N ASP A 101 -4.55 -4.44 -19.55
CA ASP A 101 -4.07 -5.60 -20.30
C ASP A 101 -3.11 -6.45 -19.47
N ALA A 102 -2.12 -5.82 -18.83
CA ALA A 102 -1.19 -6.50 -17.94
C ALA A 102 -1.90 -7.19 -16.76
N ALA A 103 -2.88 -6.52 -16.16
CA ALA A 103 -3.69 -7.10 -15.08
C ALA A 103 -4.53 -8.30 -15.56
N ARG A 104 -5.10 -8.25 -16.77
CA ARG A 104 -5.86 -9.38 -17.36
C ARG A 104 -4.98 -10.55 -17.74
N ALA A 105 -3.76 -10.28 -18.21
CA ALA A 105 -2.80 -11.31 -18.57
C ALA A 105 -2.17 -11.98 -17.34
N HIS A 106 -2.27 -11.35 -16.17
CA HIS A 106 -1.73 -11.88 -14.94
C HIS A 106 -2.58 -13.04 -14.39
N THR A 107 -2.02 -14.25 -14.40
CA THR A 107 -2.69 -15.48 -13.94
C THR A 107 -2.09 -16.05 -12.64
N GLY A 108 -1.14 -15.35 -12.03
CA GLY A 108 -0.40 -15.81 -10.86
C GLY A 108 -1.02 -15.36 -9.53
N PRO A 109 -0.48 -15.84 -8.40
CA PRO A 109 -0.88 -15.37 -7.07
C PRO A 109 -0.26 -14.01 -6.70
N HIS A 110 0.58 -13.40 -7.57
CA HIS A 110 1.31 -12.14 -7.37
C HIS A 110 1.56 -11.37 -8.67
#